data_AF-A0A7V6AMH9-F1
#
_entry.id   AF-A0A7V6AMH9-F1
#
_cell.length_a   1.000
_cell.length_b   1.000
_cell.length_c   1.000
_cell.angle_alpha   90.00
_cell.angle_beta   90.00
_cell.angle_gamma   90.00
#
_symmetry.space_group_name_H-M   'P 1'
#
loop_
_entity.id
_entity.type
_entity.pdbx_description
1 polymer ?
#
loop_
_entity_poly.entity_id
_entity_poly.type
_entity_poly.pdbx_seq_one_letter_code
_entity_poly.pdbx_strand_id
1 'polypeptide(L)' 'MRTILFLIQKEFLQIFRNKTLLPVIFGVPFIQLIIFVNVMTFDLKDVKITVVDNDH' A
#
# COMPACT_ATOMS: atom_id res chain seq x y z
N MET A 1 -19.77 6.00 -19.20
CA MET A 1 -19.59 5.12 -18.01
C MET A 1 -19.51 3.63 -18.32
N ARG A 2 -20.28 3.09 -19.28
CA ARG A 2 -20.28 1.63 -19.61
C ARG A 2 -18.90 1.10 -20.07
N THR A 3 -18.14 1.91 -20.81
CA THR A 3 -16.81 1.55 -21.33
C THR A 3 -15.76 1.38 -20.22
N ILE A 4 -15.76 2.26 -19.23
CA ILE A 4 -14.80 2.20 -18.10
C ILE A 4 -15.06 0.94 -17.28
N LEU A 5 -16.33 0.65 -16.99
CA LEU A 5 -16.70 -0.53 -16.22
C LEU A 5 -16.33 -1.83 -16.96
N PHE A 6 -16.48 -1.85 -18.29
CA PHE A 6 -16.05 -2.98 -19.13
C PHE A 6 -14.53 -3.18 -19.14
N LEU A 7 -13.76 -2.09 -19.20
CA LEU A 7 -12.30 -2.13 -19.12
C LEU A 7 -11.83 -2.64 -17.75
N ILE A 8 -12.44 -2.16 -16.67
CA ILE A 8 -12.15 -2.63 -15.31
C ILE A 8 -12.45 -4.13 -15.20
N GLN A 9 -13.63 -4.58 -15.62
CA GLN A 9 -14.00 -6.00 -15.59
C GLN A 9 -12.98 -6.88 -16.35
N LYS A 10 -12.49 -6.40 -17.51
CA LYS A 10 -11.46 -7.10 -18.29
C LYS A 10 -10.14 -7.22 -17.52
N GLU A 11 -9.65 -6.13 -16.94
CA GLU A 11 -8.39 -6.12 -16.19
C GLU A 11 -8.47 -7.01 -14.94
N PHE A 12 -9.59 -6.99 -14.21
CA PHE A 12 -9.78 -7.89 -13.07
C PHE A 12 -9.74 -9.36 -13.48
N LEU A 13 -10.42 -9.75 -14.56
CA LEU A 13 -10.35 -11.12 -15.09
C LEU A 13 -8.92 -11.50 -15.51
N GLN A 14 -8.17 -10.56 -16.08
CA GLN A 14 -6.78 -10.76 -16.47
C GLN A 14 -5.86 -10.96 -15.27
N ILE A 15 -6.07 -10.19 -14.18
CA ILE A 15 -5.35 -10.33 -12.91
C ILE A 15 -5.60 -11.71 -12.30
N PHE A 16 -6.84 -12.18 -12.23
CA PHE A 16 -7.17 -13.48 -11.65
C PHE A 16 -6.62 -14.66 -12.47
N ARG A 17 -6.54 -14.52 -13.79
CA ARG A 17 -6.00 -15.57 -14.67
C ARG A 17 -4.47 -15.67 -14.62
N ASN A 18 -3.78 -14.57 -14.35
CA ASN A 18 -2.33 -14.55 -14.28
C ASN A 18 -1.85 -14.90 -12.86
N LYS A 19 -1.32 -16.12 -12.71
CA LYS A 19 -0.81 -16.65 -11.43
C LYS A 19 0.32 -15.82 -10.82
N THR A 20 1.01 -14.97 -11.59
CA THR A 20 2.09 -14.10 -11.09
C THR A 20 1.56 -12.74 -10.59
N LEU A 21 0.49 -12.21 -11.18
CA LEU A 21 -0.03 -10.89 -10.81
C LEU A 21 -0.68 -10.91 -9.43
N LEU A 22 -1.45 -11.95 -9.12
CA LEU A 22 -2.18 -12.04 -7.86
C LEU A 22 -1.23 -12.04 -6.64
N PRO A 23 -0.15 -12.85 -6.59
CA PRO A 23 0.82 -12.78 -5.49
C PRO A 23 1.60 -11.47 -5.44
N VAL A 24 1.84 -10.80 -6.56
CA VAL A 24 2.58 -9.53 -6.57
C VAL A 24 1.71 -8.40 -5.99
N ILE A 25 0.45 -8.30 -6.41
CA ILE A 25 -0.50 -7.27 -5.95
C ILE A 25 -0.70 -7.34 -4.44
N PHE A 26 -0.71 -8.53 -3.84
CA PHE A 26 -0.87 -8.69 -2.40
C PHE A 26 0.46 -8.82 -1.65
N GLY A 27 1.40 -9.60 -2.18
CA GLY A 27 2.67 -9.92 -1.54
C GLY A 27 3.61 -8.74 -1.44
N VAL A 28 3.68 -7.86 -2.44
CA VAL A 28 4.50 -6.64 -2.36
C VAL A 28 4.02 -5.74 -1.21
N PRO A 29 2.72 -5.41 -1.08
CA PRO A 29 2.21 -4.70 0.09
C PRO A 29 2.50 -5.41 1.42
N PHE A 30 2.39 -6.73 1.53
CA PHE A 30 2.72 -7.44 2.77
C PHE A 30 4.20 -7.28 3.15
N ILE A 31 5.10 -7.46 2.19
CA ILE A 31 6.54 -7.23 2.39
C ILE A 31 6.79 -5.78 2.78
N GLN A 32 6.09 -4.83 2.14
CA GLN A 32 6.16 -3.41 2.48
C GLN A 32 5.82 -3.16 3.95
N LEU A 33 4.78 -3.80 4.49
CA LEU A 33 4.36 -3.61 5.88
C LEU A 33 5.41 -4.15 6.85
N ILE A 34 5.98 -5.32 6.56
CA ILE A 34 7.03 -5.93 7.38
C ILE A 34 8.28 -5.03 7.42
N ILE A 35 8.69 -4.49 6.28
CA ILE A 35 9.82 -3.56 6.19
C ILE A 35 9.52 -2.26 6.93
N PHE A 36 8.32 -1.69 6.72
CA PHE A 36 7.92 -0.41 7.31
C PHE A 36 7.94 -0.44 8.84
N VAL A 37 7.55 -1.55 9.48
CA VAL A 37 7.61 -1.70 10.94
C VAL A 37 9.05 -1.56 11.46
N ASN A 38 10.03 -2.09 10.73
CA ASN A 38 11.43 -1.96 11.11
C ASN A 38 11.90 -0.51 10.95
N VAL A 39 11.61 0.13 9.82
CA VAL A 39 11.92 1.54 9.57
C VAL A 39 11.30 2.44 10.65
N MET A 40 10.03 2.22 10.97
CA MET A 40 9.32 2.96 12.02
C MET A 40 10.01 2.83 13.38
N THR A 41 10.58 1.67 13.68
CA THR A 41 11.25 1.41 14.97
C THR A 41 12.67 1.98 15.02
N PHE A 42 13.38 2.05 13.89
CA PHE A 42 14.77 2.54 13.84
C PHE A 42 14.85 4.05 13.54
N ASP A 43 14.03 4.57 12.63
CA ASP A 43 14.09 5.97 12.20
C ASP A 43 13.25 6.91 13.09
N LEU A 44 12.13 6.45 13.66
CA LEU A 44 11.30 7.32 14.50
C LEU A 44 11.80 7.50 15.93
N LYS A 45 12.82 6.75 16.37
CA LYS A 45 13.40 6.93 17.72
C LYS A 45 14.06 8.29 17.89
N ASP A 46 14.62 8.84 16.82
CA ASP A 46 15.31 10.13 16.81
C ASP A 46 14.51 11.23 16.10
N VAL A 47 13.18 11.09 16.04
CA VAL A 47 12.32 12.16 15.52
C VAL A 47 12.22 13.26 16.57
N LYS A 48 12.78 14.43 16.24
CA LYS A 48 12.58 15.67 16.98
C LYS A 48 11.12 16.11 16.81
N ILE A 49 10.26 15.62 17.69
CA ILE A 49 8.86 16.03 17.74
C ILE A 49 8.81 17.43 18.37
N THR A 50 8.31 18.41 17.64
CA THR A 50 7.87 19.68 18.21
C THR A 50 6.35 19.62 18.34
N VAL A 51 5.85 19.65 19.57
CA VAL A 51 4.40 19.75 19.81
C VAL A 51 4.07 21.23 19.79
N VAL A 52 3.30 21.67 18.79
CA VAL A 52 2.73 23.03 18.75
C VAL A 52 1.28 22.89 19.20
N ASP A 53 1.03 23.33 20.42
CA ASP A 53 -0.33 23.49 20.92
C ASP A 53 -0.92 24.77 20.33
N ASN A 54 -2.08 24.65 19.67
CA ASN A 54 -2.82 25.77 19.11
C ASN A 54 -4.13 26.03 19.88
N ASP A 55 -4.39 25.31 20.97
CA ASP A 55 -5.50 25.63 21.87
C ASP A 55 -5.02 26.64 22.93
N HIS A 56 -5.28 27.92 22.64
CA HIS A 56 -5.26 29.13 23.48
C HIS A 56 -4.36 29.18 24.73
#